data_AF-A0A7S0VF80-F1
#
_entry.id   AF-A0A7S0VF80-F1
#
_cell.length_a   1.000
_cell.length_b   1.000
_cell.length_c   1.000
_cell.angle_alpha   90.00
_cell.angle_beta   90.00
_cell.angle_gamma   90.00
#
_symmetry.space_group_name_H-M   'P 1'
#
loop_
_entity.id
_entity.type
_entity.pdbx_description
1 polymer ?
#
loop_
_entity_poly.entity_id
_entity_poly.type
_entity_poly.pdbx_seq_one_letter_code
_entity_poly.pdbx_strand_id
1 'polypeptide(L)'
;MALYSPAPEPSARTARSKASAASTTSPREHSPPATSPKLPGEFDPKTSMEPGSRWDMKVAHRSPSVGGSSAWNHPVGDSEGMCEADSSKAAKELERAQLVLEVLEPPFTLFALEPGRLLDGRISAMSEAMRRTNWASVFWTSTPLTAGLSKIAFQVVICLIGMWLVVMGGVNVIPHVGQPSIPQPLCRSHAFRFIPLELRDGTKGDAIVSPGIEEFGLTLDGVPLEEYVMEKAHRWTVGREMRVAFNETILFNGWYIVTGRGAPDKDPVAFELTALEVEAAERTAQSVLESIQTMDEEEFRTESG
;
A
#
# COMPACT_ATOMS: atom_id res chain seq x y z
N MET A 1 23.34 9.69 -49.12
CA MET A 1 22.40 9.27 -50.18
C MET A 1 21.38 8.35 -49.55
N ALA A 2 20.22 8.91 -49.20
CA ALA A 2 19.13 8.21 -48.52
C ALA A 2 18.12 7.76 -49.58
N LEU A 3 17.84 6.46 -49.64
CA LEU A 3 16.82 5.88 -50.51
C LEU A 3 15.53 5.75 -49.70
N TYR A 4 14.57 6.59 -50.06
CA TYR A 4 13.20 6.59 -49.57
C TYR A 4 12.46 5.38 -50.15
N SER A 5 11.87 4.56 -49.28
CA SER A 5 10.99 3.44 -49.66
C SER A 5 9.54 3.86 -49.39
N PRO A 6 8.62 3.82 -50.38
CA PRO A 6 7.23 4.21 -50.18
C PRO A 6 6.41 3.08 -49.53
N ALA A 7 5.55 3.47 -48.59
CA ALA A 7 4.60 2.61 -47.87
C ALA A 7 3.44 2.16 -48.78
N PRO A 8 2.87 0.96 -48.57
CA PRO A 8 1.70 0.49 -49.30
C PRO A 8 0.38 1.04 -48.73
N GLU A 9 -0.54 1.36 -49.65
CA GLU A 9 -1.89 1.88 -49.42
C GLU A 9 -2.81 0.91 -48.63
N PRO A 10 -3.77 1.44 -47.84
CA PRO A 10 -4.80 0.65 -47.19
C PRO A 10 -5.95 0.31 -48.16
N SER A 11 -6.18 -0.98 -48.36
CA SER A 11 -7.37 -1.49 -49.07
C SER A 11 -8.61 -1.35 -48.21
N ALA A 12 -9.51 -0.45 -48.63
CA ALA A 12 -10.87 -0.38 -48.15
C ALA A 12 -11.67 -1.62 -48.58
N ARG A 13 -12.33 -2.31 -47.63
CA ARG A 13 -13.41 -3.25 -47.97
C ARG A 13 -14.66 -3.03 -47.14
N THR A 14 -15.71 -2.85 -47.92
CA THR A 14 -17.09 -2.47 -47.65
C THR A 14 -17.90 -3.57 -46.97
N ALA A 15 -18.61 -3.16 -45.91
CA ALA A 15 -20.01 -3.42 -45.54
C ALA A 15 -20.63 -4.84 -45.41
N ARG A 16 -21.64 -4.82 -44.53
CA ARG A 16 -22.85 -5.68 -44.39
C ARG A 16 -22.67 -7.04 -43.72
N SER A 17 -23.32 -7.18 -42.56
CA SER A 17 -24.61 -7.88 -42.52
C SER A 17 -25.33 -7.65 -41.18
N LYS A 18 -26.61 -7.27 -41.27
CA LYS A 18 -27.60 -7.26 -40.19
C LYS A 18 -28.32 -8.61 -40.19
N ALA A 19 -28.44 -9.29 -39.05
CA ALA A 19 -29.53 -10.23 -38.76
C ALA A 19 -29.66 -10.28 -37.23
N SER A 20 -30.67 -9.65 -36.66
CA SER A 20 -32.06 -10.12 -36.52
C SER A 20 -32.23 -11.01 -35.30
N ALA A 21 -33.04 -10.49 -34.39
CA ALA A 21 -33.61 -11.12 -33.22
C ALA A 21 -34.19 -12.51 -33.49
N ALA A 22 -34.02 -13.40 -32.53
CA ALA A 22 -35.00 -14.43 -32.20
C ALA A 22 -34.89 -14.76 -30.71
N SER A 23 -35.77 -14.13 -29.95
CA SER A 23 -36.25 -14.59 -28.66
C SER A 23 -36.81 -16.00 -28.80
N THR A 24 -36.39 -16.93 -27.96
CA THR A 24 -37.14 -18.18 -27.73
C THR A 24 -37.10 -18.50 -26.25
N THR A 25 -38.31 -18.66 -25.74
CA THR A 25 -38.71 -18.83 -24.36
C THR A 25 -38.96 -20.31 -24.09
N SER A 26 -38.70 -20.73 -22.85
CA SER A 26 -39.22 -21.94 -22.16
C SER A 26 -38.56 -23.30 -22.46
N PRO A 27 -38.73 -24.32 -21.58
CA PRO A 27 -39.22 -24.32 -20.21
C PRO A 27 -38.31 -25.05 -19.19
N ARG A 28 -38.65 -24.80 -17.93
CA ARG A 28 -38.28 -25.45 -16.68
C ARG A 28 -38.62 -26.95 -16.68
N GLU A 29 -37.63 -27.82 -16.52
CA GLU A 29 -37.83 -29.21 -16.08
C GLU A 29 -37.15 -29.47 -14.74
N HIS A 30 -37.97 -29.91 -13.79
CA HIS A 30 -37.57 -30.49 -12.52
C HIS A 30 -37.01 -31.89 -12.78
N SER A 31 -35.81 -32.17 -12.26
CA SER A 31 -35.35 -33.56 -12.05
C SER A 31 -34.99 -33.77 -10.56
N PRO A 32 -35.36 -34.91 -9.96
CA PRO A 32 -35.19 -35.23 -8.54
C PRO A 32 -33.76 -35.67 -8.18
N PRO A 33 -33.40 -35.72 -6.88
CA PRO A 33 -32.03 -35.94 -6.44
C PRO A 33 -31.58 -37.40 -6.61
N ALA A 34 -30.44 -37.58 -7.27
CA ALA A 34 -29.73 -38.85 -7.31
C ALA A 34 -28.95 -39.06 -6.00
N THR A 35 -29.40 -40.04 -5.22
CA THR A 35 -28.64 -40.67 -4.15
C THR A 35 -27.39 -41.35 -4.70
N SER A 36 -26.21 -40.92 -4.27
CA SER A 36 -24.95 -41.64 -4.49
C SER A 36 -24.73 -42.71 -3.41
N PRO A 37 -24.16 -43.87 -3.77
CA PRO A 37 -23.93 -44.98 -2.85
C PRO A 37 -22.71 -44.74 -1.95
N LYS A 38 -22.85 -45.17 -0.69
CA LYS A 38 -21.80 -45.29 0.32
C LYS A 38 -20.82 -46.40 -0.09
N LEU A 39 -19.53 -46.09 -0.17
CA LEU A 39 -18.45 -47.10 -0.16
C LEU A 39 -17.56 -46.91 1.07
N PRO A 40 -17.05 -48.02 1.65
CA PRO A 40 -16.23 -48.01 2.85
C PRO A 40 -14.75 -47.88 2.50
N GLY A 41 -14.02 -47.07 3.26
CA GLY A 41 -12.58 -46.87 3.03
C GLY A 41 -12.00 -45.89 4.02
N GLU A 42 -11.95 -46.32 5.28
CA GLU A 42 -11.20 -45.69 6.36
C GLU A 42 -9.71 -45.72 5.99
N PHE A 43 -9.14 -44.55 5.69
CA PHE A 43 -7.71 -44.38 5.43
C PHE A 43 -7.14 -43.52 6.54
N ASP A 44 -6.29 -44.14 7.36
CA ASP A 44 -5.58 -43.55 8.50
C ASP A 44 -4.27 -42.90 7.99
N PRO A 45 -4.05 -41.58 8.11
CA PRO A 45 -2.75 -40.99 7.83
C PRO A 45 -2.05 -40.62 9.13
N LYS A 46 -1.44 -41.61 9.77
CA LYS A 46 -0.33 -41.39 10.69
C LYS A 46 0.89 -42.10 10.13
N THR A 47 1.66 -41.43 9.28
CA THR A 47 3.13 -41.52 9.31
C THR A 47 3.78 -40.56 8.32
N SER A 48 4.70 -39.75 8.86
CA SER A 48 5.95 -39.33 8.23
C SER A 48 5.86 -38.43 6.98
N MET A 49 6.12 -37.13 7.20
CA MET A 49 6.88 -36.33 6.25
C MET A 49 7.68 -35.25 6.98
N GLU A 50 8.91 -35.08 6.52
CA GLU A 50 9.98 -34.24 7.07
C GLU A 50 9.65 -32.73 7.05
N PRO A 51 10.33 -31.91 7.88
CA PRO A 51 10.00 -30.49 8.02
C PRO A 51 10.51 -29.68 6.82
N GLY A 52 9.64 -29.46 5.83
CA GLY A 52 9.80 -28.38 4.85
C GLY A 52 9.71 -27.02 5.55
N SER A 53 10.58 -26.09 5.17
CA SER A 53 10.70 -24.76 5.78
C SER A 53 9.42 -23.93 5.57
N ARG A 54 8.51 -23.99 6.55
CA ARG A 54 7.28 -23.21 6.61
C ARG A 54 7.59 -21.79 7.10
N TRP A 55 7.23 -20.79 6.30
CA TRP A 55 7.41 -19.38 6.64
C TRP A 55 6.07 -18.80 7.12
N ASP A 56 5.83 -18.87 8.44
CA ASP A 56 4.67 -18.20 9.06
C ASP A 56 5.06 -16.76 9.43
N MET A 57 4.77 -15.80 8.55
CA MET A 57 4.99 -14.37 8.85
C MET A 57 3.72 -13.75 9.44
N LYS A 58 3.60 -13.76 10.78
CA LYS A 58 2.56 -12.99 11.50
C LYS A 58 2.95 -11.51 11.54
N VAL A 59 2.32 -10.70 10.68
CA VAL A 59 2.46 -9.24 10.72
C VAL A 59 1.67 -8.69 11.90
N ALA A 60 2.37 -8.31 12.97
CA ALA A 60 1.77 -7.68 14.14
C ALA A 60 1.64 -6.16 13.92
N HIS A 61 0.43 -5.68 13.67
CA HIS A 61 0.12 -4.24 13.72
C HIS A 61 0.12 -3.77 15.19
N ARG A 62 1.16 -3.04 15.62
CA ARG A 62 1.14 -2.26 16.86
C ARG A 62 0.70 -0.83 16.56
N SER A 63 -0.51 -0.48 16.97
CA SER A 63 -0.98 0.91 17.03
C SER A 63 -0.25 1.66 18.17
N PRO A 64 0.33 2.85 17.94
CA PRO A 64 0.89 3.65 19.02
C PRO A 64 -0.23 4.37 19.77
N SER A 65 -0.40 4.05 21.06
CA SER A 65 -1.24 4.81 21.98
C SER A 65 -0.56 6.14 22.32
N VAL A 66 -1.16 7.25 21.91
CA VAL A 66 -0.81 8.61 22.34
C VAL A 66 -1.42 8.85 23.71
N GLY A 67 -0.58 8.92 24.74
CA GLY A 67 -1.00 9.22 26.11
C GLY A 67 0.14 9.85 26.90
N GLY A 68 0.19 11.18 26.90
CA GLY A 68 1.16 11.94 27.69
C GLY A 68 0.65 13.35 27.96
N SER A 69 -0.17 13.50 29.01
CA SER A 69 -0.60 14.79 29.55
C SER A 69 0.25 15.10 30.78
N SER A 70 1.23 15.99 30.63
CA SER A 70 2.06 16.50 31.72
C SER A 70 1.37 17.69 32.38
N ALA A 71 0.88 17.48 33.60
CA ALA A 71 0.33 18.51 34.47
C ALA A 71 1.45 19.46 34.93
N TRP A 72 1.24 20.77 34.74
CA TRP A 72 2.05 21.83 35.32
C TRP A 72 1.52 22.14 36.71
N ASN A 73 2.27 21.75 37.75
CA ASN A 73 2.02 22.19 39.12
C ASN A 73 2.69 23.55 39.34
N HIS A 74 1.90 24.59 39.58
CA HIS A 74 2.40 25.83 40.18
C HIS A 74 2.43 25.67 41.71
N PRO A 75 3.52 26.04 42.39
CA PRO A 75 3.50 26.14 43.85
C PRO A 75 2.73 27.40 44.26
N VAL A 76 1.66 27.20 45.01
CA VAL A 76 0.99 28.23 45.80
C VAL A 76 1.88 28.52 47.00
N GLY A 77 2.49 29.72 47.02
CA GLY A 77 3.21 30.23 48.17
C GLY A 77 2.30 31.19 48.94
N ASP A 78 1.87 30.76 50.12
CA ASP A 78 1.16 31.60 51.08
C ASP A 78 2.15 32.59 51.70
N SER A 79 1.94 33.89 51.46
CA SER A 79 2.59 34.96 52.20
C SER A 79 1.53 35.87 52.80
N GLU A 80 1.10 35.54 54.02
CA GLU A 80 0.36 36.45 54.90
C GLU A 80 1.32 37.54 55.39
N GLY A 81 1.34 38.66 54.67
CA GLY A 81 2.11 39.85 54.98
C GLY A 81 1.20 41.06 55.08
N MET A 82 0.85 41.40 56.31
CA MET A 82 0.09 42.58 56.72
C MET A 82 0.60 43.87 56.03
N CYS A 83 -0.27 44.54 55.29
CA CYS A 83 -0.02 45.89 54.74
C CYS A 83 -1.31 46.72 54.81
N GLU A 84 -1.59 47.26 56.00
CA GLU A 84 -2.38 48.49 56.12
C GLU A 84 -1.50 49.65 55.69
N ALA A 85 -1.47 49.97 54.39
CA ALA A 85 -1.04 51.27 53.91
C ALA A 85 -1.55 51.52 52.49
N ASP A 86 -2.18 52.68 52.32
CA ASP A 86 -2.45 53.37 51.05
C ASP A 86 -3.55 52.83 50.13
N SER A 87 -4.77 52.74 50.68
CA SER A 87 -6.04 52.69 49.90
C SER A 87 -6.12 53.75 48.78
N SER A 88 -5.46 54.90 48.95
CA SER A 88 -5.40 55.98 47.93
C SER A 88 -4.47 55.67 46.74
N LYS A 89 -3.39 54.90 46.94
CA LYS A 89 -2.53 54.43 45.83
C LYS A 89 -3.18 53.29 45.08
N ALA A 90 -3.82 52.35 45.80
CA ALA A 90 -4.55 51.26 45.18
C ALA A 90 -5.67 51.77 44.28
N ALA A 91 -6.40 52.83 44.69
CA ALA A 91 -7.44 53.44 43.86
C ALA A 91 -6.90 54.07 42.56
N LYS A 92 -5.73 54.75 42.62
CA LYS A 92 -5.11 55.35 41.42
C LYS A 92 -4.46 54.32 40.50
N GLU A 93 -3.91 53.24 41.06
CA GLU A 93 -3.43 52.10 40.28
C GLU A 93 -4.59 51.35 39.62
N LEU A 94 -5.74 51.23 40.29
CA LEU A 94 -6.95 50.63 39.72
C LEU A 94 -7.52 51.49 38.58
N GLU A 95 -7.57 52.81 38.74
CA GLU A 95 -8.06 53.73 37.69
C GLU A 95 -7.11 53.77 36.48
N ARG A 96 -5.78 53.67 36.71
CA ARG A 96 -4.81 53.47 35.64
C ARG A 96 -4.94 52.11 34.97
N ALA A 97 -5.17 51.05 35.73
CA ALA A 97 -5.41 49.72 35.18
C ALA A 97 -6.71 49.67 34.37
N GLN A 98 -7.75 50.41 34.77
CA GLN A 98 -9.01 50.55 34.03
C GLN A 98 -8.82 51.31 32.72
N LEU A 99 -8.07 52.42 32.73
CA LEU A 99 -7.72 53.15 31.50
C LEU A 99 -6.84 52.32 30.55
N VAL A 100 -5.95 51.50 31.10
CA VAL A 100 -5.12 50.58 30.29
C VAL A 100 -5.96 49.44 29.73
N LEU A 101 -6.96 48.93 30.46
CA LEU A 101 -7.92 47.95 29.96
C LEU A 101 -8.85 48.54 28.88
N GLU A 102 -9.28 49.79 29.02
CA GLU A 102 -10.13 50.46 28.02
C GLU A 102 -9.36 50.81 26.72
N VAL A 103 -8.04 51.01 26.82
CA VAL A 103 -7.14 51.20 25.66
C VAL A 103 -6.63 49.87 25.08
N LEU A 104 -6.61 48.79 25.87
CA LEU A 104 -6.25 47.43 25.45
C LEU A 104 -7.45 46.51 25.19
N GLU A 105 -8.67 47.04 25.17
CA GLU A 105 -9.80 46.42 24.51
C GLU A 105 -9.83 46.91 23.05
N PRO A 106 -9.04 46.33 22.12
CA PRO A 106 -9.47 46.37 20.73
C PRO A 106 -10.83 45.67 20.69
N PRO A 107 -11.70 46.03 19.75
CA PRO A 107 -13.04 45.46 19.65
C PRO A 107 -12.97 43.96 19.31
N PHE A 108 -12.82 43.12 20.33
CA PHE A 108 -12.83 41.66 20.21
C PHE A 108 -14.24 41.11 19.96
N THR A 109 -15.27 41.94 20.06
CA THR A 109 -16.68 41.54 19.91
C THR A 109 -17.24 41.66 18.49
N LEU A 110 -16.44 42.11 17.50
CA LEU A 110 -16.85 42.21 16.09
C LEU A 110 -16.16 41.20 15.16
N PHE A 111 -15.48 40.18 15.70
CA PHE A 111 -14.89 39.08 14.92
C PHE A 111 -15.73 37.79 14.98
N ALA A 112 -17.07 37.93 15.04
CA ALA A 112 -18.00 36.83 14.81
C ALA A 112 -18.25 36.56 13.30
N LEU A 113 -17.34 36.99 12.41
CA LEU A 113 -17.37 36.63 11.00
C LEU A 113 -16.07 35.96 10.61
N GLU A 114 -16.17 34.64 10.44
CA GLU A 114 -15.21 33.72 9.84
C GLU A 114 -13.94 33.46 10.66
N PRO A 115 -13.92 32.35 11.45
CA PRO A 115 -12.71 31.91 12.17
C PRO A 115 -11.48 31.73 11.27
N GLY A 116 -11.65 31.60 9.95
CA GLY A 116 -10.55 31.58 8.97
C GLY A 116 -9.75 32.88 8.90
N ARG A 117 -10.39 34.05 8.98
CA ARG A 117 -9.69 35.35 8.78
C ARG A 117 -8.77 35.71 9.94
N LEU A 118 -9.08 35.22 11.15
CA LEU A 118 -8.29 35.45 12.36
C LEU A 118 -7.01 34.61 12.34
N LEU A 119 -7.10 33.37 11.86
CA LEU A 119 -5.94 32.52 11.60
C LEU A 119 -5.06 33.11 10.50
N ASP A 120 -5.65 33.54 9.39
CA ASP A 120 -4.89 34.16 8.29
C ASP A 120 -4.17 35.45 8.72
N GLY A 121 -4.83 36.31 9.50
CA GLY A 121 -4.22 37.52 10.04
C GLY A 121 -3.06 37.25 11.01
N ARG A 122 -3.17 36.19 11.83
CA ARG A 122 -2.05 35.76 12.70
C ARG A 122 -0.92 35.16 11.89
N ILE A 123 -1.22 34.33 10.88
CA ILE A 123 -0.21 33.73 10.00
C ILE A 123 0.52 34.83 9.21
N SER A 124 -0.21 35.81 8.68
CA SER A 124 0.39 36.92 7.92
C SER A 124 1.27 37.80 8.82
N ALA A 125 0.78 38.20 10.00
CA ALA A 125 1.55 39.00 10.95
C ALA A 125 2.82 38.27 11.42
N MET A 126 2.71 36.97 11.68
CA MET A 126 3.84 36.12 12.04
C MET A 126 4.85 35.99 10.89
N SER A 127 4.36 35.83 9.65
CA SER A 127 5.20 35.77 8.46
C SER A 127 5.97 37.07 8.22
N GLU A 128 5.34 38.22 8.46
CA GLU A 128 5.97 39.52 8.27
C GLU A 128 7.02 39.81 9.34
N ALA A 129 6.71 39.45 10.60
CA ALA A 129 7.68 39.50 11.70
C ALA A 129 8.90 38.61 11.42
N MET A 130 8.66 37.37 10.94
CA MET A 130 9.73 36.47 10.53
C MET A 130 10.54 37.03 9.37
N ARG A 131 9.90 37.68 8.38
CA ARG A 131 10.60 38.23 7.22
C ARG A 131 11.62 39.29 7.61
N ARG A 132 11.30 40.13 8.60
CA ARG A 132 12.17 41.21 9.11
C ARG A 132 13.26 40.75 10.08
N THR A 133 13.17 39.54 10.65
CA THR A 133 14.18 39.07 11.61
C THR A 133 15.51 38.77 10.93
N ASN A 134 16.61 39.07 11.61
CA ASN A 134 17.96 38.78 11.14
C ASN A 134 18.18 37.26 10.98
N TRP A 135 19.04 36.90 10.03
CA TRP A 135 19.30 35.50 9.68
C TRP A 135 19.88 34.71 10.85
N ALA A 136 20.75 35.35 11.63
CA ALA A 136 21.39 34.71 12.78
C ALA A 136 20.37 34.36 13.87
N SER A 137 19.38 35.21 14.13
CA SER A 137 18.37 34.94 15.17
C SER A 137 17.44 33.77 14.86
N VAL A 138 17.28 33.41 13.58
CA VAL A 138 16.44 32.25 13.17
C VAL A 138 17.00 30.94 13.73
N PHE A 139 18.32 30.79 13.77
CA PHE A 139 18.98 29.58 14.28
C PHE A 139 18.94 29.42 15.80
N TRP A 140 18.70 30.50 16.54
CA TRP A 140 18.56 30.46 18.01
C TRP A 140 17.10 30.41 18.48
N THR A 141 16.14 30.26 17.56
CA THR A 141 14.75 30.01 17.94
C THR A 141 14.55 28.57 18.42
N SER A 142 13.50 28.33 19.22
CA SER A 142 13.11 26.98 19.64
C SER A 142 12.64 26.08 18.47
N THR A 143 12.38 26.67 17.30
CA THR A 143 11.88 25.99 16.10
C THR A 143 12.66 26.42 14.85
N PRO A 144 13.98 26.15 14.77
CA PRO A 144 14.86 26.69 13.74
C PRO A 144 14.51 26.19 12.33
N LEU A 145 13.99 24.95 12.23
CA LEU A 145 13.60 24.36 10.95
C LEU A 145 12.38 25.08 10.35
N THR A 146 11.34 25.27 11.15
CA THR A 146 10.09 25.92 10.72
C THR A 146 10.30 27.40 10.43
N ALA A 147 11.11 28.08 11.26
CA ALA A 147 11.47 29.48 11.06
C ALA A 147 12.46 29.66 9.88
N GLY A 148 13.28 28.66 9.56
CA GLY A 148 14.11 28.65 8.36
C GLY A 148 13.28 28.49 7.09
N LEU A 149 12.34 27.54 7.07
CA LEU A 149 11.46 27.25 5.93
C LEU A 149 10.56 28.42 5.51
N SER A 150 10.29 29.37 6.40
CA SER A 150 9.53 30.58 6.07
C SER A 150 10.34 31.64 5.30
N LYS A 151 11.67 31.49 5.22
CA LYS A 151 12.56 32.39 4.46
C LYS A 151 12.70 31.91 3.02
N ILE A 152 12.45 32.82 2.06
CA ILE A 152 12.59 32.56 0.61
C ILE A 152 13.96 31.97 0.26
N ALA A 153 15.04 32.45 0.88
CA ALA A 153 16.38 31.94 0.62
C ALA A 153 16.51 30.45 0.97
N PHE A 154 15.93 30.00 2.09
CA PHE A 154 15.99 28.59 2.50
C PHE A 154 15.14 27.72 1.57
N GLN A 155 13.98 28.22 1.13
CA GLN A 155 13.14 27.56 0.12
C GLN A 155 13.88 27.40 -1.22
N VAL A 156 14.58 28.44 -1.67
CA VAL A 156 15.40 28.39 -2.89
C VAL A 156 16.53 27.38 -2.72
N VAL A 157 17.23 27.36 -1.58
CA VAL A 157 18.29 26.38 -1.31
C VAL A 157 17.75 24.95 -1.30
N ILE A 158 16.62 24.68 -0.63
CA ILE A 158 15.97 23.36 -0.65
C ILE A 158 15.54 22.99 -2.07
N CYS A 159 14.99 23.93 -2.83
CA CYS A 159 14.60 23.69 -4.22
C CYS A 159 15.82 23.37 -5.09
N LEU A 160 16.93 24.07 -4.92
CA LEU A 160 18.19 23.78 -5.62
C LEU A 160 18.79 22.44 -5.22
N ILE A 161 18.75 22.08 -3.92
CA ILE A 161 19.17 20.75 -3.44
C ILE A 161 18.28 19.67 -4.06
N GLY A 162 16.96 19.85 -4.05
CA GLY A 162 16.01 18.93 -4.65
C GLY A 162 16.24 18.78 -6.16
N MET A 163 16.43 19.88 -6.88
CA MET A 163 16.76 19.88 -8.30
C MET A 163 18.10 19.21 -8.57
N TRP A 164 19.12 19.47 -7.76
CA TRP A 164 20.42 18.81 -7.84
C TRP A 164 20.31 17.31 -7.60
N LEU A 165 19.52 16.87 -6.61
CA LEU A 165 19.22 15.46 -6.36
C LEU A 165 18.44 14.82 -7.52
N VAL A 166 17.53 15.55 -8.18
CA VAL A 166 16.82 15.06 -9.37
C VAL A 166 17.76 14.98 -10.58
N VAL A 167 18.68 15.92 -10.76
CA VAL A 167 19.63 15.90 -11.88
C VAL A 167 20.71 14.84 -11.68
N MET A 168 21.26 14.72 -10.48
CA MET A 168 22.30 13.74 -10.14
C MET A 168 21.72 12.35 -9.89
N GLY A 169 20.56 12.27 -9.25
CA GLY A 169 19.88 11.02 -8.91
C GLY A 169 18.89 10.52 -9.97
N GLY A 170 18.37 11.39 -10.84
CA GLY A 170 17.40 11.03 -11.87
C GLY A 170 17.94 10.19 -13.02
N VAL A 171 19.26 9.90 -13.04
CA VAL A 171 19.83 8.99 -14.04
C VAL A 171 19.93 7.56 -13.51
N ASN A 172 19.97 7.30 -12.19
CA ASN A 172 20.14 5.92 -11.65
C ASN A 172 19.66 5.69 -10.20
N VAL A 173 19.11 6.68 -9.48
CA VAL A 173 19.06 6.66 -8.01
C VAL A 173 17.71 7.08 -7.40
N ILE A 174 16.60 6.70 -8.02
CA ILE A 174 15.43 6.34 -7.20
C ILE A 174 15.26 4.81 -7.26
N PRO A 175 16.22 3.98 -6.77
CA PRO A 175 15.77 2.71 -6.24
C PRO A 175 14.77 3.10 -5.17
N HIS A 176 13.60 2.48 -5.21
CA HIS A 176 12.59 2.61 -4.18
C HIS A 176 13.26 2.90 -2.84
N VAL A 177 12.90 4.01 -2.20
CA VAL A 177 13.12 4.21 -0.75
C VAL A 177 12.20 3.19 -0.05
N GLY A 178 12.43 1.93 -0.35
CA GLY A 178 11.96 0.77 0.34
C GLY A 178 12.68 0.79 1.66
N GLN A 179 11.94 0.46 2.70
CA GLN A 179 12.47 0.21 4.02
C GLN A 179 13.79 -0.57 3.92
N PRO A 180 14.78 -0.30 4.78
CA PRO A 180 16.01 -1.08 4.82
C PRO A 180 15.61 -2.55 4.87
N SER A 181 15.81 -3.23 3.75
CA SER A 181 15.43 -4.62 3.60
C SER A 181 16.29 -5.36 4.60
N ILE A 182 15.68 -5.80 5.69
CA ILE A 182 16.31 -6.71 6.64
C ILE A 182 16.92 -7.82 5.78
N PRO A 183 18.25 -8.07 5.87
CA PRO A 183 18.92 -8.99 4.98
C PRO A 183 18.22 -10.34 5.06
N GLN A 184 17.45 -10.66 4.02
CA GLN A 184 16.75 -11.93 3.93
C GLN A 184 17.72 -12.95 3.36
N PRO A 185 17.68 -14.20 3.86
CA PRO A 185 18.52 -15.26 3.30
C PRO A 185 18.21 -15.43 1.81
N LEU A 186 19.25 -15.60 1.01
CA LEU A 186 19.13 -15.85 -0.43
C LEU A 186 18.48 -17.22 -0.63
N CYS A 187 17.31 -17.25 -1.26
CA CYS A 187 16.55 -18.46 -1.52
C CYS A 187 16.79 -18.95 -2.96
N ARG A 188 16.70 -20.27 -3.14
CA ARG A 188 16.77 -20.96 -4.44
C ARG A 188 15.49 -21.76 -4.61
N SER A 189 14.74 -21.50 -5.69
CA SER A 189 13.55 -22.28 -6.00
C SER A 189 13.31 -22.36 -7.51
N HIS A 190 12.66 -23.44 -7.93
CA HIS A 190 12.13 -23.61 -9.29
C HIS A 190 10.65 -23.30 -9.39
N ALA A 191 9.91 -23.45 -8.29
CA ALA A 191 8.49 -23.21 -8.29
C ALA A 191 8.00 -22.64 -6.96
N PHE A 192 6.87 -21.96 -7.04
CA PHE A 192 6.23 -21.30 -5.92
C PHE A 192 4.76 -21.63 -5.92
N ARG A 193 4.24 -21.83 -4.73
CA ARG A 193 2.81 -21.95 -4.48
C ARG A 193 2.40 -20.84 -3.55
N PHE A 194 1.54 -19.97 -4.05
CA PHE A 194 0.88 -18.93 -3.30
C PHE A 194 -0.53 -19.39 -2.93
N ILE A 195 -0.88 -19.31 -1.65
CA ILE A 195 -2.20 -19.65 -1.13
C ILE A 195 -2.72 -18.47 -0.30
N PRO A 196 -3.78 -17.76 -0.75
CA PRO A 196 -4.41 -16.75 0.07
C PRO A 196 -5.13 -17.41 1.26
N LEU A 197 -4.90 -16.92 2.47
CA LEU A 197 -5.54 -17.40 3.69
C LEU A 197 -6.71 -16.50 4.09
N GLU A 198 -6.57 -15.19 3.89
CA GLU A 198 -7.56 -14.16 4.23
C GLU A 198 -7.50 -13.00 3.24
N LEU A 199 -8.66 -12.58 2.74
CA LEU A 199 -8.83 -11.39 1.92
C LEU A 199 -9.28 -10.19 2.77
N ARG A 200 -9.20 -8.99 2.21
CA ARG A 200 -9.51 -7.73 2.89
C ARG A 200 -10.98 -7.59 3.31
N ASP A 201 -11.89 -8.21 2.56
CA ASP A 201 -13.30 -8.33 2.89
C ASP A 201 -13.60 -9.25 4.09
N GLY A 202 -12.58 -9.95 4.61
CA GLY A 202 -12.69 -10.90 5.70
C GLY A 202 -13.04 -12.32 5.25
N THR A 203 -13.08 -12.59 3.94
CA THR A 203 -13.26 -13.94 3.38
C THR A 203 -12.01 -14.77 3.70
N LYS A 204 -12.21 -15.98 4.26
CA LYS A 204 -11.12 -16.87 4.72
C LYS A 204 -11.26 -18.28 4.16
N GLY A 205 -10.13 -18.96 4.04
CA GLY A 205 -10.08 -20.40 3.77
C GLY A 205 -10.72 -20.78 2.44
N ASP A 206 -11.55 -21.84 2.43
CA ASP A 206 -12.09 -22.45 1.20
C ASP A 206 -13.15 -21.60 0.51
N ALA A 207 -13.64 -20.54 1.17
CA ALA A 207 -14.56 -19.58 0.57
C ALA A 207 -13.88 -18.67 -0.48
N ILE A 208 -12.55 -18.64 -0.50
CA ILE A 208 -11.78 -17.86 -1.49
C ILE A 208 -11.80 -18.61 -2.83
N VAL A 209 -12.56 -18.10 -3.79
CA VAL A 209 -12.67 -18.71 -5.14
C VAL A 209 -11.52 -18.30 -6.05
N SER A 210 -11.00 -17.08 -5.87
CA SER A 210 -9.89 -16.54 -6.68
C SER A 210 -8.98 -15.67 -5.81
N PRO A 211 -7.65 -15.72 -5.99
CA PRO A 211 -6.70 -14.98 -5.16
C PRO A 211 -6.69 -13.45 -5.38
N GLY A 212 -7.38 -12.92 -6.41
CA GLY A 212 -7.43 -11.46 -6.68
C GLY A 212 -6.09 -10.87 -7.17
N ILE A 213 -5.11 -11.72 -7.44
CA ILE A 213 -3.76 -11.35 -7.87
C ILE A 213 -3.76 -11.18 -9.39
N GLU A 214 -3.29 -10.03 -9.86
CA GLU A 214 -3.04 -9.77 -11.29
C GLU A 214 -1.61 -10.19 -11.64
N GLU A 215 -0.64 -9.83 -10.80
CA GLU A 215 0.76 -10.16 -11.00
C GLU A 215 1.42 -10.64 -9.70
N PHE A 216 2.28 -11.64 -9.82
CA PHE A 216 3.17 -12.08 -8.77
C PHE A 216 4.58 -12.04 -9.35
N GLY A 217 5.53 -11.48 -8.63
CA GLY A 217 6.92 -11.46 -9.03
C GLY A 217 7.89 -11.60 -7.87
N LEU A 218 9.15 -11.83 -8.22
CA LEU A 218 10.23 -12.05 -7.27
C LEU A 218 11.15 -10.82 -7.24
N THR A 219 11.79 -10.58 -6.10
CA THR A 219 12.79 -9.52 -5.96
C THR A 219 14.13 -10.10 -5.52
N LEU A 220 15.20 -9.47 -5.98
CA LEU A 220 16.57 -9.71 -5.57
C LEU A 220 17.16 -8.38 -5.07
N ASP A 221 17.50 -8.33 -3.79
CA ASP A 221 18.00 -7.15 -3.08
C ASP A 221 17.06 -5.93 -3.23
N GLY A 222 15.76 -6.19 -3.18
CA GLY A 222 14.72 -5.17 -3.33
C GLY A 222 14.48 -4.70 -4.77
N VAL A 223 15.21 -5.24 -5.74
CA VAL A 223 15.02 -4.98 -7.17
C VAL A 223 14.12 -6.07 -7.75
N PRO A 224 13.01 -5.72 -8.42
CA PRO A 224 12.22 -6.69 -9.18
C PRO A 224 13.10 -7.43 -10.19
N LEU A 225 13.04 -8.76 -10.18
CA LEU A 225 13.71 -9.56 -11.20
C LEU A 225 13.15 -9.19 -12.57
N GLU A 226 14.03 -9.03 -13.56
CA GLU A 226 13.68 -8.53 -14.89
C GLU A 226 12.47 -9.25 -15.48
N GLU A 227 11.63 -8.49 -16.21
CA GLU A 227 10.44 -8.99 -16.89
C GLU A 227 10.76 -10.23 -17.74
N TYR A 228 11.95 -10.31 -18.33
CA TYR A 228 12.42 -11.47 -19.10
C TYR A 228 12.43 -12.79 -18.30
N VAL A 229 12.80 -12.76 -17.02
CA VAL A 229 12.77 -13.96 -16.16
C VAL A 229 11.33 -14.35 -15.87
N MET A 230 10.45 -13.36 -15.69
CA MET A 230 9.04 -13.55 -15.42
C MET A 230 8.22 -13.92 -16.68
N GLU A 231 8.66 -13.53 -17.87
CA GLU A 231 8.11 -13.95 -19.16
C GLU A 231 8.31 -15.45 -19.40
N LYS A 232 9.43 -15.99 -18.92
CA LYS A 232 9.70 -17.43 -18.96
C LYS A 232 9.00 -18.21 -17.84
N ALA A 233 8.33 -17.54 -16.92
CA ALA A 233 7.64 -18.19 -15.82
C ALA A 233 6.26 -18.69 -16.28
N HIS A 234 6.03 -19.98 -16.13
CA HIS A 234 4.71 -20.57 -16.34
C HIS A 234 3.84 -20.29 -15.12
N ARG A 235 2.75 -19.54 -15.34
CA ARG A 235 1.78 -19.16 -14.31
C ARG A 235 0.46 -19.86 -14.56
N TRP A 236 -0.08 -20.51 -13.54
CA TRP A 236 -1.42 -21.10 -13.61
C TRP A 236 -2.10 -21.04 -12.25
N THR A 237 -3.42 -21.09 -12.28
CA THR A 237 -4.27 -21.06 -11.08
C THR A 237 -5.02 -22.37 -10.94
N VAL A 238 -5.05 -22.91 -9.72
CA VAL A 238 -5.80 -24.12 -9.38
C VAL A 238 -6.70 -23.79 -8.20
N GLY A 239 -7.95 -23.44 -8.49
CA GLY A 239 -8.87 -22.91 -7.48
C GLY A 239 -8.33 -21.61 -6.87
N ARG A 240 -8.11 -21.62 -5.54
CA ARG A 240 -7.54 -20.46 -4.82
C ARG A 240 -6.03 -20.34 -4.92
N GLU A 241 -5.34 -21.39 -5.35
CA GLU A 241 -3.88 -21.43 -5.36
C GLU A 241 -3.36 -20.82 -6.66
N MET A 242 -2.34 -19.98 -6.55
CA MET A 242 -1.56 -19.52 -7.70
C MET A 242 -0.21 -20.23 -7.67
N ARG A 243 0.15 -20.84 -8.80
CA ARG A 243 1.43 -21.54 -8.96
C ARG A 243 2.24 -20.87 -10.04
N VAL A 244 3.53 -20.74 -9.76
CA VAL A 244 4.52 -20.14 -10.66
C VAL A 244 5.68 -21.11 -10.75
N ALA A 245 6.03 -21.55 -11.95
CA ALA A 245 7.19 -22.41 -12.19
C ALA A 245 8.14 -21.78 -13.21
N PHE A 246 9.43 -22.01 -12.98
CA PHE A 246 10.52 -21.52 -13.80
C PHE A 246 11.28 -22.71 -14.39
N ASN A 247 11.77 -22.55 -15.63
CA ASN A 247 12.57 -23.57 -16.30
C ASN A 247 13.95 -23.76 -15.65
N GLU A 248 14.45 -22.73 -14.96
CA GLU A 248 15.75 -22.70 -14.30
C GLU A 248 15.60 -22.33 -12.82
N THR A 249 16.57 -22.71 -11.99
CA THR A 249 16.59 -22.30 -10.58
C THR A 249 16.78 -20.78 -10.49
N ILE A 250 15.85 -20.09 -9.84
CA ILE A 250 15.95 -18.63 -9.64
C ILE A 250 16.47 -18.33 -8.24
N LEU A 251 17.35 -17.34 -8.15
CA LEU A 251 17.81 -16.74 -6.90
C LEU A 251 16.98 -15.51 -6.58
N PHE A 252 16.45 -15.44 -5.37
CA PHE A 252 15.63 -14.33 -4.92
C PHE A 252 15.75 -14.20 -3.39
N ASN A 253 15.46 -13.01 -2.86
CA ASN A 253 15.40 -12.76 -1.42
C ASN A 253 14.17 -11.94 -1.02
N GLY A 254 13.24 -11.77 -1.95
CA GLY A 254 11.94 -11.17 -1.69
C GLY A 254 10.97 -11.49 -2.81
N TRP A 255 9.77 -10.95 -2.68
CA TRP A 255 8.67 -11.12 -3.62
C TRP A 255 7.78 -9.90 -3.57
N TYR A 256 6.97 -9.71 -4.62
CA TYR A 256 5.95 -8.67 -4.69
C TYR A 256 4.68 -9.24 -5.30
N ILE A 257 3.55 -8.62 -4.95
CA ILE A 257 2.23 -8.97 -5.46
C ILE A 257 1.60 -7.68 -5.94
N VAL A 258 1.09 -7.72 -7.17
CA VAL A 258 0.23 -6.68 -7.72
C VAL A 258 -1.18 -7.24 -7.73
N THR A 259 -2.04 -6.67 -6.88
CA THR A 259 -3.47 -6.95 -6.93
C THR A 259 -4.09 -6.14 -8.05
N GLY A 260 -5.10 -6.73 -8.70
CA GLY A 260 -5.63 -6.12 -9.91
C GLY A 260 -6.39 -4.82 -9.65
N ARG A 261 -6.77 -4.12 -10.72
CA ARG A 261 -7.66 -2.92 -10.66
C ARG A 261 -9.09 -3.20 -10.17
N GLY A 262 -9.35 -4.38 -9.61
CA GLY A 262 -10.63 -4.76 -9.05
C GLY A 262 -10.97 -4.01 -7.77
N ALA A 263 -12.07 -4.42 -7.13
CA ALA A 263 -12.39 -3.90 -5.81
C ALA A 263 -11.27 -4.27 -4.82
N PRO A 264 -10.78 -3.31 -4.00
CA PRO A 264 -9.70 -3.52 -3.03
C PRO A 264 -10.07 -4.56 -1.96
N ASP A 265 -11.34 -4.91 -1.89
CA ASP A 265 -11.91 -5.94 -1.01
C ASP A 265 -11.33 -7.33 -1.28
N LYS A 266 -10.79 -7.57 -2.49
CA LYS A 266 -10.19 -8.84 -2.89
C LYS A 266 -8.68 -8.92 -2.68
N ASP A 267 -8.07 -7.91 -2.06
CA ASP A 267 -6.64 -7.94 -1.76
C ASP A 267 -6.34 -8.98 -0.67
N PRO A 268 -5.34 -9.87 -0.85
CA PRO A 268 -4.96 -10.81 0.19
C PRO A 268 -4.27 -10.07 1.34
N VAL A 269 -4.80 -10.22 2.55
CA VAL A 269 -4.24 -9.66 3.80
C VAL A 269 -3.32 -10.67 4.48
N ALA A 270 -3.65 -11.95 4.38
CA ALA A 270 -2.80 -13.04 4.84
C ALA A 270 -2.72 -14.12 3.76
N PHE A 271 -1.52 -14.68 3.57
CA PHE A 271 -1.27 -15.74 2.60
C PHE A 271 -0.09 -16.58 3.05
N GLU A 272 0.01 -17.76 2.47
CA GLU A 272 1.14 -18.67 2.60
C GLU A 272 1.89 -18.72 1.25
N LEU A 273 3.21 -18.57 1.31
CA LEU A 273 4.08 -18.74 0.15
C LEU A 273 5.02 -19.93 0.42
N THR A 274 4.80 -21.02 -0.32
CA THR A 274 5.63 -22.22 -0.23
C THR A 274 6.57 -22.28 -1.43
N ALA A 275 7.88 -22.36 -1.20
CA ALA A 275 8.83 -22.76 -2.24
C ALA A 275 8.68 -24.27 -2.48
N LEU A 276 8.44 -24.67 -3.72
CA LEU A 276 8.33 -26.07 -4.09
C LEU A 276 9.69 -26.56 -4.58
N GLU A 277 10.20 -27.63 -3.98
CA GLU A 277 11.38 -28.33 -4.48
C GLU A 277 11.09 -28.97 -5.84
N VAL A 278 12.15 -29.09 -6.65
CA VAL A 278 12.11 -29.52 -8.06
C VAL A 278 11.35 -30.81 -8.24
N GLU A 279 11.59 -31.81 -7.39
CA GLU A 279 10.95 -33.11 -7.52
C GLU A 279 9.43 -33.05 -7.35
N ALA A 280 8.95 -32.18 -6.45
CA ALA A 280 7.51 -31.97 -6.26
C ALA A 280 6.91 -31.18 -7.42
N ALA A 281 7.65 -30.19 -7.95
CA ALA A 281 7.23 -29.38 -9.08
C ALA A 281 7.15 -30.21 -10.37
N GLU A 282 8.15 -31.05 -10.65
CA GLU A 282 8.19 -31.93 -11.82
C GLU A 282 7.09 -32.99 -11.78
N ARG A 283 6.86 -33.64 -10.64
CA ARG A 283 5.74 -34.60 -10.48
C ARG A 283 4.39 -33.92 -10.71
N THR A 284 4.24 -32.69 -10.23
CA THR A 284 3.01 -31.91 -10.45
C THR A 284 2.83 -31.54 -11.92
N ALA A 285 3.89 -31.07 -12.59
CA ALA A 285 3.85 -30.70 -13.99
C ALA A 285 3.55 -31.91 -14.89
N GLN A 286 4.20 -33.06 -14.62
CA GLN A 286 3.93 -34.32 -15.32
C GLN A 286 2.47 -34.76 -15.12
N SER A 287 1.95 -34.72 -13.88
CA SER A 287 0.56 -35.08 -13.60
C SER A 287 -0.45 -34.18 -14.31
N VAL A 288 -0.17 -32.88 -14.45
CA VAL A 288 -1.03 -31.95 -15.20
C VAL A 288 -0.98 -32.23 -16.70
N LEU A 289 0.21 -32.50 -17.26
CA LEU A 289 0.39 -32.87 -18.66
C LEU A 289 -0.34 -34.16 -19.01
N GLU A 290 -0.23 -35.18 -18.15
CA GLU A 290 -0.96 -36.44 -18.30
C GLU A 290 -2.48 -36.21 -18.23
N SER A 291 -2.95 -35.37 -17.29
CA SER A 291 -4.38 -35.03 -17.18
C SER A 291 -4.93 -34.35 -18.45
N ILE A 292 -4.19 -33.37 -19.01
CA ILE A 292 -4.58 -32.70 -20.26
C ILE A 292 -4.66 -33.69 -21.42
N GLN A 293 -3.66 -34.57 -21.56
CA GLN A 293 -3.66 -35.60 -22.60
C GLN A 293 -4.85 -36.57 -22.47
N THR A 294 -5.22 -36.94 -21.24
CA THR A 294 -6.38 -37.82 -21.03
C THR A 294 -7.72 -37.14 -21.34
N MET A 295 -7.84 -35.82 -21.12
CA MET A 295 -9.07 -35.10 -21.44
C MET A 295 -9.31 -34.99 -22.96
N ASP A 296 -8.25 -34.75 -23.74
CA ASP A 296 -8.34 -34.68 -25.20
C ASP A 296 -8.79 -36.03 -25.82
N GLU A 297 -8.39 -37.16 -25.23
CA GLU A 297 -8.80 -38.49 -25.71
C GLU A 297 -10.27 -38.82 -25.40
N GLU A 298 -10.80 -38.38 -24.26
CA GLU A 298 -12.21 -38.60 -23.91
C GLU A 298 -13.15 -37.73 -24.73
N GLU A 299 -12.80 -36.46 -24.97
CA GLU A 299 -13.59 -35.54 -25.80
C GLU A 299 -13.70 -36.07 -27.25
N PHE A 300 -12.60 -36.59 -27.80
CA PHE A 300 -12.57 -37.18 -29.14
C PHE A 300 -13.43 -38.46 -29.27
N ARG A 301 -13.56 -39.26 -28.20
CA ARG A 301 -14.44 -40.45 -28.20
C ARG A 301 -15.92 -40.08 -28.19
N THR A 302 -16.30 -38.99 -27.51
CA THR A 302 -17.71 -38.58 -27.42
C THR A 302 -18.28 -37.98 -28.71
N GLU A 303 -17.46 -37.42 -29.59
CA GLU A 303 -17.92 -36.91 -30.89
C GLU A 303 -18.01 -37.98 -31.99
N SER A 304 -17.41 -39.14 -31.78
CA SER A 304 -17.30 -40.20 -32.80
C SER A 304 -18.40 -41.28 -32.71
N GLY A 305 -19.35 -41.15 -31.78
CA GLY A 305 -20.45 -42.10 -31.55
C GLY A 305 -21.82 -41.47 -31.79
#